data_AF-A0A931LVG5-F1
#
_entry.id   AF-A0A931LVG5-F1
#
_cell.length_a   1.000
_cell.length_b   1.000
_cell.length_c   1.000
_cell.angle_alpha   90.00
_cell.angle_beta   90.00
_cell.angle_gamma   90.00
#
_symmetry.space_group_name_H-M   'P 1'
#
loop_
_entity.id
_entity.type
_entity.pdbx_description
1 polymer ?
#
loop_
_entity_poly.entity_id
_entity_poly.type
_entity_poly.pdbx_seq_one_letter_code
_entity_poly.pdbx_strand_id
1 'polypeptide(L)'
;EKMLYDNALLLRAYAVGAAIASQDAPKLAGSFVLAAEAIVGWAEREMRLPDGLFASGLDADSEGEEGRFYVWTQREITDALGTRAEAFCDAFGVSKGGNFSDEATGKPSGLNVLDRLAATASGSEFEGELRHLRSIRERRPRPARDDKALVCWNALMISGLCAVGAPELALPVAHAILAAEKAHGALPHLVIDRHPSGHAYLDDYAALILGLLDLEAALQAESEGLGSAARRLAGEMVELFYDQDRGGFYSTSVWHGELFGRVKPVFDQPLPSGNALAIECLLALGDEELARRSLASLLGWIEQAPQATESLLASGLGLLAHSRLIDETAEAPTTPLASSAVQVRLASGELRVGDDGWARGSIEIDVPEAMHLNGNRPPARWLTPTSVEISPMVGEVDYPPGDEYSGRVEIPFRVRLDDGVVGAEFEVTITYQACTQSECLAPQEVTLNGVVLR
;
A
#
# COMPACT_ATOMS: atom_id res chain seq x y z
N GLU A 1 3.49 -12.78 -19.11
CA GLU A 1 4.19 -13.57 -18.06
C GLU A 1 3.19 -14.02 -16.99
N LYS A 2 3.50 -15.03 -16.16
CA LYS A 2 2.71 -15.38 -14.96
C LYS A 2 3.61 -15.59 -13.75
N MET A 3 3.47 -14.73 -12.74
CA MET A 3 4.32 -14.74 -11.55
C MET A 3 3.62 -15.38 -10.35
N LEU A 4 4.39 -16.07 -9.51
CA LEU A 4 3.87 -16.70 -8.31
C LEU A 4 3.30 -15.66 -7.34
N TYR A 5 4.00 -14.55 -7.13
CA TYR A 5 3.57 -13.53 -6.17
C TYR A 5 2.24 -12.86 -6.57
N ASP A 6 2.03 -12.56 -7.86
CA ASP A 6 0.77 -12.00 -8.36
C ASP A 6 -0.39 -12.93 -8.02
N ASN A 7 -0.21 -14.22 -8.29
CA ASN A 7 -1.23 -15.23 -8.04
C ASN A 7 -1.46 -15.45 -6.54
N ALA A 8 -0.41 -15.41 -5.72
CA ALA A 8 -0.51 -15.47 -4.28
C ALA A 8 -1.30 -14.30 -3.68
N LEU A 9 -1.01 -13.07 -4.12
CA LEU A 9 -1.72 -11.86 -3.69
C LEU A 9 -3.18 -11.88 -4.17
N LEU A 10 -3.44 -12.36 -5.39
CA LEU A 10 -4.79 -12.54 -5.91
C LEU A 10 -5.62 -13.54 -5.10
N LEU A 11 -5.03 -14.63 -4.58
CA LEU A 11 -5.76 -15.56 -3.70
C LEU A 11 -6.33 -14.86 -2.47
N ARG A 12 -5.51 -14.04 -1.78
CA ARG A 12 -5.96 -13.25 -0.61
C ARG A 12 -7.02 -12.23 -1.03
N ALA A 13 -6.81 -11.52 -2.13
CA ALA A 13 -7.77 -10.54 -2.65
C ALA A 13 -9.13 -11.17 -3.00
N TYR A 14 -9.13 -12.33 -3.65
CA TYR A 14 -10.34 -13.07 -3.99
C TYR A 14 -11.04 -13.64 -2.75
N ALA A 15 -10.30 -14.13 -1.75
CA ALA A 15 -10.90 -14.57 -0.49
C ALA A 15 -11.65 -13.42 0.21
N VAL A 16 -10.99 -12.26 0.34
CA VAL A 16 -11.60 -11.04 0.93
C VAL A 16 -12.79 -10.56 0.10
N GLY A 17 -12.64 -10.48 -1.23
CA GLY A 17 -13.70 -10.08 -2.14
C GLY A 17 -14.92 -11.01 -2.06
N ALA A 18 -14.71 -12.33 -1.97
CA ALA A 18 -15.77 -13.31 -1.80
C ALA A 18 -16.52 -13.12 -0.47
N ALA A 19 -15.80 -12.90 0.62
CA ALA A 19 -16.40 -12.65 1.93
C ALA A 19 -17.27 -11.39 1.92
N ILE A 20 -16.75 -10.27 1.39
CA ILE A 20 -17.48 -8.99 1.31
C ILE A 20 -18.73 -9.13 0.42
N ALA A 21 -18.60 -9.77 -0.75
CA ALA A 21 -19.70 -9.88 -1.71
C ALA A 21 -20.76 -10.94 -1.35
N SER A 22 -20.50 -11.80 -0.35
CA SER A 22 -21.32 -12.99 -0.08
C SER A 22 -22.79 -12.72 0.21
N GLN A 23 -23.11 -11.58 0.84
CA GLN A 23 -24.48 -11.22 1.21
C GLN A 23 -25.22 -10.51 0.07
N ASP A 24 -24.59 -9.49 -0.51
CA ASP A 24 -25.25 -8.58 -1.46
C ASP A 24 -25.08 -8.97 -2.93
N ALA A 25 -24.05 -9.75 -3.25
CA ALA A 25 -23.68 -10.11 -4.62
C ALA A 25 -23.16 -11.57 -4.72
N PRO A 26 -23.99 -12.59 -4.42
CA PRO A 26 -23.57 -13.99 -4.34
C PRO A 26 -22.98 -14.54 -5.64
N LYS A 27 -23.40 -14.02 -6.81
CA LYS A 27 -22.80 -14.37 -8.11
C LYS A 27 -21.37 -13.86 -8.25
N LEU A 28 -21.11 -12.65 -7.77
CA LEU A 28 -19.76 -12.07 -7.76
C LEU A 28 -18.87 -12.81 -6.77
N ALA A 29 -19.39 -13.11 -5.57
CA ALA A 29 -18.69 -13.94 -4.59
C ALA A 29 -18.29 -15.31 -5.17
N GLY A 30 -19.22 -15.98 -5.85
CA GLY A 30 -18.93 -17.24 -6.54
C GLY A 30 -17.86 -17.11 -7.64
N SER A 31 -17.78 -15.96 -8.32
CA SER A 31 -16.76 -15.71 -9.35
C SER A 31 -15.36 -15.57 -8.75
N PHE A 32 -15.24 -14.94 -7.57
CA PHE A 32 -13.97 -14.89 -6.83
C PHE A 32 -13.52 -16.27 -6.36
N VAL A 33 -14.43 -17.09 -5.83
CA VAL A 33 -14.12 -18.46 -5.41
C VAL A 33 -13.63 -19.30 -6.59
N LEU A 34 -14.32 -19.24 -7.73
CA LEU A 34 -13.91 -19.97 -8.94
C LEU A 34 -12.53 -19.52 -9.45
N ALA A 35 -12.24 -18.23 -9.41
CA ALA A 35 -10.94 -17.70 -9.80
C ALA A 35 -9.83 -18.19 -8.86
N ALA A 36 -10.08 -18.19 -7.54
CA ALA A 36 -9.17 -18.72 -6.54
C ALA A 36 -8.90 -20.22 -6.73
N GLU A 37 -9.93 -21.05 -6.90
CA GLU A 37 -9.79 -22.48 -7.17
C GLU A 37 -8.99 -22.75 -8.46
N ALA A 38 -9.18 -21.94 -9.49
CA ALA A 38 -8.44 -22.03 -10.74
C ALA A 38 -6.94 -21.73 -10.54
N ILE A 39 -6.61 -20.72 -9.71
CA ILE A 39 -5.23 -20.39 -9.32
C ILE A 39 -4.60 -21.53 -8.51
N VAL A 40 -5.29 -22.05 -7.47
CA VAL A 40 -4.79 -23.18 -6.66
C VAL A 40 -4.47 -24.38 -7.55
N GLY A 41 -5.41 -24.76 -8.41
CA GLY A 41 -5.18 -25.87 -9.34
C GLY A 41 -4.06 -25.58 -10.34
N TRP A 42 -3.88 -24.33 -10.78
CA TRP A 42 -2.76 -23.96 -11.66
C TRP A 42 -1.42 -24.08 -10.93
N ALA A 43 -1.33 -23.57 -9.69
CA ALA A 43 -0.12 -23.63 -8.90
C ALA A 43 0.31 -25.08 -8.64
N GLU A 44 -0.63 -25.96 -8.27
CA GLU A 44 -0.36 -27.38 -8.09
C GLU A 44 0.11 -28.08 -9.37
N ARG A 45 -0.55 -27.82 -10.50
CA ARG A 45 -0.28 -28.54 -11.75
C ARG A 45 0.97 -28.04 -12.48
N GLU A 46 1.22 -26.74 -12.45
CA GLU A 46 2.21 -26.10 -13.33
C GLU A 46 3.41 -25.54 -12.55
N MET A 47 3.20 -25.07 -11.31
CA MET A 47 4.23 -24.37 -10.54
C MET A 47 4.90 -25.25 -9.49
N ARG A 48 4.28 -26.35 -9.07
CA ARG A 48 4.84 -27.23 -8.05
C ARG A 48 6.18 -27.84 -8.50
N LEU A 49 7.17 -27.77 -7.63
CA LEU A 49 8.50 -28.34 -7.78
C LEU A 49 8.63 -29.69 -7.06
N PRO A 50 9.61 -30.54 -7.42
CA PRO A 50 9.79 -31.86 -6.80
C PRO A 50 10.15 -31.85 -5.31
N ASP A 51 10.51 -30.70 -4.75
CA ASP A 51 10.82 -30.50 -3.33
C ASP A 51 9.63 -29.96 -2.53
N GLY A 52 8.50 -29.73 -3.19
CA GLY A 52 7.27 -29.24 -2.57
C GLY A 52 7.11 -27.72 -2.61
N LEU A 53 8.14 -26.97 -3.02
CA LEU A 53 8.03 -25.52 -3.24
C LEU A 53 7.32 -25.23 -4.57
N PHE A 54 7.02 -23.96 -4.80
CA PHE A 54 6.53 -23.43 -6.07
C PHE A 54 7.63 -22.65 -6.79
N ALA A 55 7.70 -22.85 -8.10
CA ALA A 55 8.52 -22.07 -9.04
C ALA A 55 8.10 -20.59 -9.04
N SER A 56 9.02 -19.70 -9.43
CA SER A 56 8.81 -18.25 -9.35
C SER A 56 7.89 -17.73 -10.44
N GLY A 57 7.96 -18.29 -11.66
CA GLY A 57 7.12 -17.82 -12.76
C GLY A 57 7.14 -18.68 -14.02
N LEU A 58 6.24 -18.34 -14.93
CA LEU A 58 6.19 -18.81 -16.32
C LEU A 58 6.39 -17.62 -17.24
N ASP A 59 7.25 -17.80 -18.24
CA ASP A 59 7.50 -16.81 -19.28
C ASP A 59 6.20 -16.42 -20.02
N ALA A 60 6.18 -15.21 -20.56
CA ALA A 60 5.13 -14.75 -21.46
C ALA A 60 5.16 -15.50 -22.80
N ASP A 61 6.37 -15.80 -23.26
CA ASP A 61 6.61 -16.33 -24.60
C ASP A 61 6.53 -17.85 -24.66
N SER A 62 5.96 -18.33 -25.77
CA SER A 62 6.09 -19.70 -26.21
C SER A 62 6.40 -19.70 -27.70
N GLU A 63 7.47 -20.38 -28.11
CA GLU A 63 8.00 -20.31 -29.49
C GLU A 63 8.37 -18.89 -29.95
N GLY A 64 8.72 -17.99 -29.03
CA GLY A 64 9.07 -16.59 -29.34
C GLY A 64 7.86 -15.71 -29.68
N GLU A 65 6.64 -16.18 -29.38
CA GLU A 65 5.41 -15.40 -29.47
C GLU A 65 4.74 -15.33 -28.10
N GLU A 66 4.46 -14.12 -27.64
CA GLU A 66 3.79 -13.86 -26.37
C GLU A 66 2.37 -14.45 -26.35
N GLY A 67 2.03 -15.15 -25.27
CA GLY A 67 0.68 -15.66 -25.03
C GLY A 67 0.24 -16.82 -25.92
N ARG A 68 1.04 -17.22 -26.93
CA ARG A 68 0.73 -18.26 -27.93
C ARG A 68 0.22 -19.57 -27.32
N PHE A 69 0.77 -19.96 -26.18
CA PHE A 69 0.33 -21.18 -25.48
C PHE A 69 -1.15 -21.13 -25.06
N TYR A 70 -1.65 -19.97 -24.65
CA TYR A 70 -2.97 -19.83 -24.02
C TYR A 70 -4.11 -19.42 -24.96
N VAL A 71 -3.81 -18.90 -26.14
CA VAL A 71 -4.79 -18.35 -27.08
C VAL A 71 -5.36 -19.38 -28.07
N TRP A 72 -6.54 -19.10 -28.61
CA TRP A 72 -7.31 -20.01 -29.47
C TRP A 72 -7.96 -19.29 -30.65
N THR A 73 -7.96 -19.92 -31.82
CA THR A 73 -8.89 -19.54 -32.89
C THR A 73 -10.28 -20.10 -32.60
N GLN A 74 -11.34 -19.43 -33.06
CA GLN A 74 -12.71 -19.98 -32.95
C GLN A 74 -12.80 -21.36 -33.61
N ARG A 75 -12.10 -21.56 -34.75
CA ARG A 75 -12.08 -22.84 -35.47
C ARG A 75 -11.53 -23.98 -34.60
N GLU A 76 -10.43 -23.77 -33.88
CA GLU A 76 -9.89 -24.79 -32.96
C GLU A 76 -10.91 -25.20 -31.90
N ILE A 77 -11.67 -24.23 -31.35
CA ILE A 77 -12.74 -24.52 -30.39
C ILE A 77 -13.89 -25.30 -31.05
N THR A 78 -14.29 -24.92 -32.27
CA THR A 78 -15.32 -25.63 -33.04
C THR A 78 -14.94 -27.07 -33.32
N ASP A 79 -13.70 -27.29 -33.77
CA ASP A 79 -13.19 -28.62 -34.10
C ASP A 79 -13.07 -29.50 -32.85
N ALA A 80 -12.70 -28.92 -31.70
CA ALA A 80 -12.54 -29.64 -30.44
C ALA A 80 -13.87 -29.99 -29.77
N LEU A 81 -14.84 -29.06 -29.75
CA LEU A 81 -16.06 -29.20 -28.95
C LEU A 81 -17.29 -29.64 -29.76
N GLY A 82 -17.21 -29.63 -31.09
CA GLY A 82 -18.30 -30.06 -31.97
C GLY A 82 -19.60 -29.33 -31.68
N THR A 83 -20.66 -30.07 -31.35
CA THR A 83 -22.01 -29.51 -31.10
C THR A 83 -22.08 -28.59 -29.89
N ARG A 84 -21.11 -28.65 -28.96
CA ARG A 84 -21.04 -27.78 -27.79
C ARG A 84 -20.31 -26.45 -28.06
N ALA A 85 -19.67 -26.32 -29.22
CA ALA A 85 -18.81 -25.18 -29.51
C ALA A 85 -19.54 -23.83 -29.54
N GLU A 86 -20.75 -23.78 -30.10
CA GLU A 86 -21.51 -22.52 -30.22
C GLU A 86 -21.84 -21.95 -28.84
N ALA A 87 -22.48 -22.77 -27.99
CA ALA A 87 -22.79 -22.39 -26.60
C ALA A 87 -21.53 -22.04 -25.79
N PHE A 88 -20.43 -22.76 -26.01
CA PHE A 88 -19.15 -22.45 -25.36
C PHE A 88 -18.58 -21.12 -25.86
N CYS A 89 -18.61 -20.84 -27.17
CA CYS A 89 -18.08 -19.59 -27.72
C CYS A 89 -18.84 -18.38 -27.18
N ASP A 90 -20.17 -18.47 -27.11
CA ASP A 90 -21.01 -17.42 -26.52
C ASP A 90 -20.68 -17.20 -25.04
N ALA A 91 -20.49 -18.29 -24.28
CA ALA A 91 -20.18 -18.22 -22.86
C ALA A 91 -18.79 -17.64 -22.54
N PHE A 92 -17.82 -17.81 -23.43
CA PHE A 92 -16.43 -17.39 -23.22
C PHE A 92 -15.98 -16.21 -24.11
N GLY A 93 -16.95 -15.54 -24.76
CA GLY A 93 -16.68 -14.38 -25.61
C GLY A 93 -15.78 -14.69 -26.82
N VAL A 94 -15.77 -15.94 -27.31
CA VAL A 94 -14.93 -16.37 -28.42
C VAL A 94 -15.58 -15.96 -29.74
N SER A 95 -14.84 -15.23 -30.57
CA SER A 95 -15.31 -14.78 -31.88
C SER A 95 -14.34 -15.14 -33.00
N LYS A 96 -14.84 -15.12 -34.26
CA LYS A 96 -14.00 -15.27 -35.45
C LYS A 96 -12.95 -14.17 -35.59
N GLY A 97 -13.28 -12.96 -35.12
CA GLY A 97 -12.38 -11.80 -35.14
C GLY A 97 -11.33 -11.83 -34.04
N GLY A 98 -11.47 -12.73 -33.06
CA GLY A 98 -10.66 -12.73 -31.84
C GLY A 98 -11.20 -11.76 -30.79
N ASN A 99 -10.88 -12.03 -29.53
CA ASN A 99 -11.05 -11.11 -28.40
C ASN A 99 -9.69 -10.73 -27.76
N PHE A 100 -8.59 -11.25 -28.30
CA PHE A 100 -7.21 -10.94 -27.91
C PHE A 100 -6.60 -10.00 -28.95
N SER A 101 -6.03 -8.89 -28.49
CA SER A 101 -5.40 -7.89 -29.38
C SER A 101 -3.90 -8.09 -29.43
N ASP A 102 -3.30 -7.86 -30.58
CA ASP A 102 -1.86 -7.79 -30.74
C ASP A 102 -1.34 -6.51 -30.06
N GLU A 103 -0.42 -6.63 -29.10
CA GLU A 103 0.04 -5.49 -28.29
C GLU A 103 0.77 -4.43 -29.11
N ALA A 104 1.52 -4.83 -30.13
CA ALA A 104 2.30 -3.92 -30.97
C ALA A 104 1.42 -3.07 -31.91
N THR A 105 0.31 -3.63 -32.36
CA THR A 105 -0.55 -3.00 -33.39
C THR A 105 -1.93 -2.59 -32.89
N GLY A 106 -2.35 -3.08 -31.71
CA GLY A 106 -3.68 -2.88 -31.14
C GLY A 106 -4.82 -3.48 -31.97
N LYS A 107 -4.51 -4.32 -32.97
CA LYS A 107 -5.50 -4.90 -33.88
C LYS A 107 -5.97 -6.26 -33.38
N PRO A 108 -7.22 -6.66 -33.72
CA PRO A 108 -7.70 -8.00 -33.44
C PRO A 108 -6.79 -9.04 -34.11
N SER A 109 -6.24 -9.95 -33.30
CA SER A 109 -5.30 -10.98 -33.77
C SER A 109 -5.99 -12.16 -34.48
N GLY A 110 -7.34 -12.23 -34.45
CA GLY A 110 -8.07 -13.44 -34.79
C GLY A 110 -7.99 -14.55 -33.73
N LEU A 111 -7.29 -14.28 -32.62
CA LEU A 111 -7.09 -15.19 -31.51
C LEU A 111 -7.97 -14.77 -30.32
N ASN A 112 -8.26 -15.74 -29.47
CA ASN A 112 -9.15 -15.58 -28.34
C ASN A 112 -8.48 -16.07 -27.06
N VAL A 113 -8.62 -15.30 -25.99
CA VAL A 113 -8.52 -15.78 -24.63
C VAL A 113 -9.89 -16.26 -24.17
N LEU A 114 -9.93 -17.26 -23.31
CA LEU A 114 -11.18 -17.80 -22.77
C LEU A 114 -11.60 -16.94 -21.58
N ASP A 115 -12.34 -15.86 -21.85
CA ASP A 115 -12.86 -14.96 -20.83
C ASP A 115 -14.25 -15.42 -20.41
N ARG A 116 -14.40 -15.92 -19.19
CA ARG A 116 -15.68 -16.44 -18.70
C ARG A 116 -16.62 -15.27 -18.42
N LEU A 117 -17.48 -14.95 -19.38
CA LEU A 117 -18.44 -13.85 -19.24
C LEU A 117 -19.47 -14.21 -18.15
N ALA A 118 -19.42 -13.47 -17.02
CA ALA A 118 -20.19 -13.73 -15.80
C ALA A 118 -21.72 -13.75 -15.99
N ALA A 119 -22.24 -13.31 -17.13
CA ALA A 119 -23.66 -13.25 -17.42
C ALA A 119 -24.28 -14.59 -17.89
N THR A 120 -23.47 -15.52 -18.42
CA THR A 120 -24.00 -16.64 -19.24
C THR A 120 -23.62 -18.04 -18.78
N ALA A 121 -22.60 -18.23 -17.94
CA ALA A 121 -22.13 -19.55 -17.54
C ALA A 121 -22.19 -19.77 -16.03
N SER A 122 -22.94 -20.78 -15.58
CA SER A 122 -22.79 -21.28 -14.21
C SER A 122 -21.40 -21.94 -14.03
N GLY A 123 -20.84 -21.91 -12.82
CA GLY A 123 -19.49 -22.39 -12.49
C GLY A 123 -19.13 -23.75 -13.12
N SER A 124 -20.07 -24.70 -13.14
CA SER A 124 -19.83 -26.09 -13.53
C SER A 124 -20.19 -26.45 -14.98
N GLU A 125 -20.86 -25.58 -15.74
CA GLU A 125 -21.50 -25.98 -17.01
C GLU A 125 -20.51 -26.45 -18.09
N PHE A 126 -19.32 -25.84 -18.15
CA PHE A 126 -18.34 -26.09 -19.20
C PHE A 126 -17.05 -26.75 -18.70
N GLU A 127 -17.09 -27.39 -17.53
CA GLU A 127 -15.90 -27.95 -16.89
C GLU A 127 -15.33 -29.16 -17.67
N GLY A 128 -16.19 -29.88 -18.40
CA GLY A 128 -15.76 -30.94 -19.32
C GLY A 128 -15.01 -30.39 -20.52
N GLU A 129 -15.54 -29.34 -21.12
CA GLU A 129 -15.00 -28.64 -22.28
C GLU A 129 -13.67 -27.95 -21.94
N LEU A 130 -13.59 -27.26 -20.80
CA LEU A 130 -12.35 -26.65 -20.31
C LEU A 130 -11.25 -27.69 -20.07
N ARG A 131 -11.59 -28.86 -19.50
CA ARG A 131 -10.64 -29.97 -19.36
C ARG A 131 -10.20 -30.53 -20.72
N HIS A 132 -11.12 -30.68 -21.66
CA HIS A 132 -10.80 -31.17 -23.00
C HIS A 132 -9.87 -30.21 -23.75
N LEU A 133 -10.20 -28.91 -23.79
CA LEU A 133 -9.36 -27.88 -24.39
C LEU A 133 -7.99 -27.80 -23.72
N ARG A 134 -7.92 -27.92 -22.40
CA ARG A 134 -6.64 -28.01 -21.68
C ARG A 134 -5.79 -29.19 -22.16
N SER A 135 -6.38 -30.38 -22.33
CA SER A 135 -5.66 -31.56 -22.82
C SER A 135 -5.10 -31.39 -24.24
N ILE A 136 -5.74 -30.55 -25.07
CA ILE A 136 -5.25 -30.17 -26.39
C ILE A 136 -4.09 -29.18 -26.24
N ARG A 137 -4.26 -28.16 -25.40
CA ARG A 137 -3.24 -27.14 -25.13
C ARG A 137 -1.95 -27.73 -24.58
N GLU A 138 -2.04 -28.75 -23.73
CA GLU A 138 -0.88 -29.43 -23.13
C GLU A 138 0.05 -30.10 -24.16
N ARG A 139 -0.39 -30.25 -25.42
CA ARG A 139 0.44 -30.75 -26.53
C ARG A 139 1.21 -29.65 -27.25
N ARG A 140 0.92 -28.38 -26.98
CA ARG A 140 1.64 -27.23 -27.52
C ARG A 140 2.96 -27.05 -26.77
N PRO A 141 4.00 -26.46 -27.39
CA PRO A 141 5.20 -26.03 -26.67
C PRO A 141 4.79 -25.15 -25.48
N ARG A 142 5.36 -25.41 -24.30
CA ARG A 142 5.04 -24.64 -23.10
C ARG A 142 5.96 -23.42 -23.00
N PRO A 143 5.49 -22.33 -22.38
CA PRO A 143 6.40 -21.29 -21.90
C PRO A 143 7.44 -21.88 -20.96
N ALA A 144 8.63 -21.29 -20.95
CA ALA A 144 9.67 -21.66 -20.01
C ALA A 144 9.20 -21.38 -18.58
N ARG A 145 9.56 -22.26 -17.64
CA ARG A 145 9.32 -22.07 -16.21
C ARG A 145 10.62 -21.65 -15.54
N ASP A 146 10.59 -20.59 -14.75
CA ASP A 146 11.71 -20.24 -13.88
C ASP A 146 11.60 -21.05 -12.59
N ASP A 147 12.42 -22.10 -12.49
CA ASP A 147 12.39 -23.09 -11.40
C ASP A 147 12.97 -22.56 -10.08
N LYS A 148 13.35 -21.28 -10.00
CA LYS A 148 13.74 -20.65 -8.73
C LYS A 148 12.54 -20.64 -7.78
N ALA A 149 12.71 -21.15 -6.57
CA ALA A 149 11.75 -20.95 -5.49
C ALA A 149 12.22 -19.81 -4.59
N LEU A 150 11.67 -18.62 -4.79
CA LEU A 150 11.91 -17.47 -3.91
C LEU A 150 11.15 -17.65 -2.60
N VAL A 151 11.82 -17.41 -1.46
CA VAL A 151 11.24 -17.60 -0.13
C VAL A 151 10.07 -16.64 0.09
N CYS A 152 10.23 -15.35 -0.19
CA CYS A 152 9.15 -14.38 -0.05
C CYS A 152 7.91 -14.76 -0.88
N TRP A 153 8.06 -15.24 -2.12
CA TRP A 153 6.92 -15.57 -2.98
C TRP A 153 6.21 -16.85 -2.56
N ASN A 154 6.97 -17.86 -2.13
CA ASN A 154 6.39 -19.08 -1.56
C ASN A 154 5.68 -18.81 -0.23
N ALA A 155 6.21 -17.89 0.58
CA ALA A 155 5.57 -17.45 1.81
C ALA A 155 4.25 -16.69 1.57
N LEU A 156 4.22 -15.80 0.58
CA LEU A 156 2.97 -15.18 0.13
C LEU A 156 1.97 -16.23 -0.37
N MET A 157 2.45 -17.25 -1.08
CA MET A 157 1.60 -18.36 -1.54
C MET A 157 1.03 -19.17 -0.36
N ILE A 158 1.80 -19.39 0.71
CA ILE A 158 1.31 -20.02 1.95
C ILE A 158 0.13 -19.22 2.51
N SER A 159 0.29 -17.90 2.68
CA SER A 159 -0.79 -17.02 3.16
C SER A 159 -2.01 -17.05 2.25
N GLY A 160 -1.80 -16.94 0.92
CA GLY A 160 -2.87 -17.01 -0.07
C GLY A 160 -3.65 -18.33 -0.05
N LEU A 161 -2.97 -19.46 0.08
CA LEU A 161 -3.59 -20.79 0.22
C LEU A 161 -4.41 -20.90 1.50
N CYS A 162 -3.92 -20.37 2.61
CA CYS A 162 -4.66 -20.35 3.88
C CYS A 162 -5.93 -19.50 3.75
N ALA A 163 -5.83 -18.33 3.12
CA ALA A 163 -6.96 -17.42 2.92
C ALA A 163 -8.12 -18.05 2.12
N VAL A 164 -7.81 -18.96 1.19
CA VAL A 164 -8.82 -19.67 0.38
C VAL A 164 -9.21 -21.04 0.94
N GLY A 165 -8.75 -21.37 2.15
CA GLY A 165 -9.13 -22.60 2.85
C GLY A 165 -8.41 -23.86 2.37
N ALA A 166 -7.17 -23.75 1.89
CA ALA A 166 -6.33 -24.88 1.46
C ALA A 166 -5.01 -25.02 2.27
N PRO A 167 -5.04 -25.00 3.63
CA PRO A 167 -3.83 -25.05 4.46
C PRO A 167 -3.02 -26.35 4.29
N GLU A 168 -3.64 -27.45 3.88
CA GLU A 168 -2.99 -28.72 3.60
C GLU A 168 -2.00 -28.66 2.42
N LEU A 169 -2.20 -27.73 1.48
CA LEU A 169 -1.27 -27.49 0.37
C LEU A 169 -0.11 -26.59 0.78
N ALA A 170 -0.34 -25.72 1.76
CA ALA A 170 0.61 -24.75 2.29
C ALA A 170 1.59 -25.38 3.30
N LEU A 171 1.13 -26.32 4.13
CA LEU A 171 1.95 -26.96 5.16
C LEU A 171 3.25 -27.59 4.63
N PRO A 172 3.25 -28.37 3.53
CA PRO A 172 4.48 -28.90 2.97
C PRO A 172 5.46 -27.81 2.48
N VAL A 173 4.95 -26.67 2.03
CA VAL A 173 5.75 -25.54 1.55
C VAL A 173 6.47 -24.89 2.75
N ALA A 174 5.74 -24.62 3.83
CA ALA A 174 6.31 -24.10 5.07
C ALA A 174 7.43 -25.02 5.60
N HIS A 175 7.17 -26.33 5.64
CA HIS A 175 8.18 -27.30 6.05
C HIS A 175 9.40 -27.34 5.12
N ALA A 176 9.21 -27.21 3.81
CA ALA A 176 10.32 -27.17 2.86
C ALA A 176 11.20 -25.91 3.07
N ILE A 177 10.60 -24.74 3.31
CA ILE A 177 11.35 -23.50 3.61
C ILE A 177 12.12 -23.63 4.93
N LEU A 178 11.49 -24.12 6.00
CA LEU A 178 12.15 -24.30 7.30
C LEU A 178 13.25 -25.38 7.25
N ALA A 179 13.08 -26.42 6.43
CA ALA A 179 14.13 -27.39 6.19
C ALA A 179 15.31 -26.78 5.41
N ALA A 180 15.04 -25.93 4.43
CA ALA A 180 16.05 -25.21 3.67
C ALA A 180 16.82 -24.21 4.56
N GLU A 181 16.14 -23.49 5.44
CA GLU A 181 16.73 -22.62 6.47
C GLU A 181 17.71 -23.41 7.35
N LYS A 182 17.28 -24.56 7.89
CA LYS A 182 18.13 -25.41 8.71
C LYS A 182 19.35 -25.96 7.96
N ALA A 183 19.19 -26.32 6.69
CA ALA A 183 20.28 -26.83 5.86
C ALA A 183 21.29 -25.73 5.47
N HIS A 184 20.81 -24.51 5.26
CA HIS A 184 21.62 -23.35 4.93
C HIS A 184 22.30 -22.72 6.15
N GLY A 185 21.70 -22.86 7.34
CA GLY A 185 22.17 -22.27 8.60
C GLY A 185 21.61 -20.87 8.89
N ALA A 186 20.84 -20.31 7.96
CA ALA A 186 20.08 -19.06 8.06
C ALA A 186 18.95 -19.12 7.02
N LEU A 187 18.00 -18.20 7.06
CA LEU A 187 16.97 -18.13 6.03
C LEU A 187 17.62 -17.81 4.65
N PRO A 188 17.46 -18.67 3.63
CA PRO A 188 17.96 -18.37 2.30
C PRO A 188 17.03 -17.41 1.57
N HIS A 189 17.53 -16.73 0.55
CA HIS A 189 16.67 -15.94 -0.35
C HIS A 189 15.87 -16.85 -1.29
N LEU A 190 16.51 -17.91 -1.79
CA LEU A 190 15.90 -18.82 -2.76
C LEU A 190 16.40 -20.25 -2.64
N VAL A 191 15.64 -21.17 -3.23
CA VAL A 191 16.01 -22.58 -3.40
C VAL A 191 15.94 -22.93 -4.88
N ILE A 192 17.01 -23.54 -5.42
CA ILE A 192 17.05 -24.10 -6.78
C ILE A 192 17.48 -25.54 -6.67
N ASP A 193 16.71 -26.48 -7.24
CA ASP A 193 17.02 -27.91 -7.21
C ASP A 193 17.38 -28.43 -5.81
N ARG A 194 16.64 -28.02 -4.77
CA ARG A 194 16.87 -28.34 -3.35
C ARG A 194 18.14 -27.74 -2.73
N HIS A 195 18.80 -26.82 -3.42
CA HIS A 195 19.97 -26.12 -2.91
C HIS A 195 19.58 -24.70 -2.48
N PRO A 196 19.53 -24.42 -1.16
CA PRO A 196 19.30 -23.06 -0.66
C PRO A 196 20.50 -22.15 -0.96
N SER A 197 20.21 -20.92 -1.38
CA SER A 197 21.22 -19.96 -1.82
C SER A 197 20.82 -18.51 -1.50
N GLY A 198 21.85 -17.68 -1.26
CA GLY A 198 21.71 -16.25 -0.99
C GLY A 198 21.24 -15.95 0.44
N HIS A 199 21.62 -14.78 0.95
CA HIS A 199 21.08 -14.29 2.22
C HIS A 199 19.68 -13.73 2.00
N ALA A 200 18.73 -14.11 2.87
CA ALA A 200 17.37 -13.58 2.84
C ALA A 200 17.32 -12.06 3.02
N TYR A 201 16.40 -11.44 2.30
CA TYR A 201 16.05 -10.02 2.44
C TYR A 201 14.94 -9.84 3.48
N LEU A 202 14.64 -8.58 3.80
CA LEU A 202 13.58 -8.22 4.75
C LEU A 202 12.23 -8.87 4.41
N ASP A 203 11.86 -8.86 3.13
CA ASP A 203 10.60 -9.40 2.62
C ASP A 203 10.54 -10.93 2.68
N ASP A 204 11.66 -11.64 2.56
CA ASP A 204 11.73 -13.09 2.80
C ASP A 204 11.35 -13.43 4.24
N TYR A 205 11.92 -12.70 5.20
CA TYR A 205 11.59 -12.86 6.62
C TYR A 205 10.14 -12.49 6.90
N ALA A 206 9.75 -11.27 6.52
CA ALA A 206 8.43 -10.74 6.86
C ALA A 206 7.29 -11.56 6.23
N ALA A 207 7.40 -11.92 4.95
CA ALA A 207 6.39 -12.75 4.30
C ALA A 207 6.31 -14.14 4.94
N LEU A 208 7.44 -14.77 5.29
CA LEU A 208 7.46 -16.08 5.92
C LEU A 208 6.84 -16.06 7.31
N ILE A 209 7.14 -15.04 8.13
CA ILE A 209 6.54 -14.88 9.46
C ILE A 209 5.01 -14.82 9.33
N LEU A 210 4.48 -13.96 8.46
CA LEU A 210 3.03 -13.84 8.24
C LEU A 210 2.44 -15.16 7.73
N GLY A 211 3.07 -15.78 6.73
CA GLY A 211 2.60 -17.05 6.18
C GLY A 211 2.55 -18.18 7.23
N LEU A 212 3.54 -18.25 8.13
CA LEU A 212 3.54 -19.23 9.21
C LEU A 212 2.42 -18.98 10.24
N LEU A 213 2.14 -17.72 10.57
CA LEU A 213 1.05 -17.34 11.47
C LEU A 213 -0.32 -17.63 10.84
N ASP A 214 -0.51 -17.28 9.58
CA ASP A 214 -1.73 -17.57 8.82
C ASP A 214 -1.99 -19.09 8.74
N LEU A 215 -0.93 -19.86 8.50
CA LEU A 215 -1.00 -21.32 8.43
C LEU A 215 -1.34 -21.95 9.79
N GLU A 216 -0.71 -21.49 10.86
CA GLU A 216 -1.03 -21.96 12.23
C GLU A 216 -2.50 -21.69 12.56
N ALA A 217 -2.98 -20.48 12.25
CA ALA A 217 -4.38 -20.09 12.47
C ALA A 217 -5.34 -20.94 11.63
N ALA A 218 -5.04 -21.18 10.36
CA ALA A 218 -5.88 -21.97 9.46
C ALA A 218 -5.94 -23.45 9.85
N LEU A 219 -4.84 -24.01 10.36
CA LEU A 219 -4.80 -25.40 10.84
C LEU A 219 -5.47 -25.60 12.20
N GLN A 220 -5.66 -24.52 12.97
CA GLN A 220 -6.11 -24.56 14.38
C GLN A 220 -5.26 -25.52 15.23
N ALA A 221 -3.96 -25.62 14.92
CA ALA A 221 -3.07 -26.60 15.50
C ALA A 221 -1.75 -25.95 15.96
N GLU A 222 -1.55 -25.87 17.28
CA GLU A 222 -0.28 -25.41 17.87
C GLU A 222 0.84 -26.47 17.75
N SER A 223 0.51 -27.72 17.42
CA SER A 223 1.42 -28.86 17.49
C SER A 223 2.55 -28.86 16.46
N GLU A 224 2.42 -28.06 15.39
CA GLU A 224 3.42 -27.98 14.31
C GLU A 224 4.56 -27.00 14.64
N GLY A 225 4.45 -26.23 15.74
CA GLY A 225 5.49 -25.29 16.17
C GLY A 225 5.70 -24.08 15.24
N LEU A 226 4.75 -23.84 14.32
CA LEU A 226 4.83 -22.78 13.31
C LEU A 226 4.89 -21.38 13.94
N GLY A 227 4.05 -21.10 14.94
CA GLY A 227 4.08 -19.82 15.65
C GLY A 227 5.35 -19.61 16.47
N SER A 228 5.97 -20.68 16.98
CA SER A 228 7.29 -20.60 17.60
C SER A 228 8.38 -20.28 16.58
N ALA A 229 8.31 -20.87 15.38
CA ALA A 229 9.23 -20.54 14.30
C ALA A 229 9.05 -19.09 13.84
N ALA A 230 7.80 -18.63 13.69
CA ALA A 230 7.46 -17.25 13.35
C ALA A 230 8.04 -16.25 14.37
N ARG A 231 7.85 -16.49 15.68
CA ARG A 231 8.43 -15.64 16.75
C ARG A 231 9.95 -15.60 16.74
N ARG A 232 10.60 -16.74 16.49
CA ARG A 232 12.07 -16.80 16.37
C ARG A 232 12.56 -15.99 15.18
N LEU A 233 11.96 -16.21 14.01
CA LEU A 233 12.30 -15.49 12.78
C LEU A 233 12.02 -13.98 12.90
N ALA A 234 10.98 -13.57 13.64
CA ALA A 234 10.72 -12.16 13.93
C ALA A 234 11.83 -11.51 14.77
N GLY A 235 12.35 -12.23 15.78
CA GLY A 235 13.50 -11.76 16.55
C GLY A 235 14.74 -11.56 15.67
N GLU A 236 15.04 -12.54 14.80
CA GLU A 236 16.13 -12.44 13.83
C GLU A 236 15.91 -11.28 12.83
N MET A 237 14.68 -11.08 12.36
CA MET A 237 14.34 -9.98 11.45
C MET A 237 14.62 -8.62 12.10
N VAL A 238 14.23 -8.43 13.37
CA VAL A 238 14.54 -7.20 14.12
C VAL A 238 16.04 -7.02 14.29
N GLU A 239 16.77 -8.07 14.67
CA GLU A 239 18.23 -8.02 14.85
C GLU A 239 18.97 -7.64 13.55
N LEU A 240 18.58 -8.21 12.42
CA LEU A 240 19.31 -8.09 11.16
C LEU A 240 18.99 -6.82 10.37
N PHE A 241 17.73 -6.37 10.43
CA PHE A 241 17.21 -5.37 9.50
C PHE A 241 16.78 -4.06 10.15
N TYR A 242 16.43 -4.04 11.44
CA TYR A 242 15.92 -2.84 12.08
C TYR A 242 16.99 -1.75 12.27
N ASP A 243 16.63 -0.51 11.96
CA ASP A 243 17.45 0.66 12.22
C ASP A 243 17.17 1.20 13.62
N GLN A 244 18.03 0.86 14.57
CA GLN A 244 17.90 1.28 15.97
C GLN A 244 18.00 2.80 16.17
N ASP A 245 18.57 3.55 15.23
CA ASP A 245 18.75 5.00 15.37
C ASP A 245 17.56 5.75 14.76
N ARG A 246 17.11 5.33 13.56
CA ARG A 246 16.11 6.06 12.77
C ARG A 246 14.76 5.37 12.63
N GLY A 247 14.59 4.15 13.16
CA GLY A 247 13.38 3.36 13.01
C GLY A 247 13.20 2.77 11.61
N GLY A 248 12.26 1.82 11.47
CA GLY A 248 12.05 1.10 10.22
C GLY A 248 13.18 0.11 9.89
N PHE A 249 13.03 -0.58 8.78
CA PHE A 249 13.83 -1.75 8.41
C PHE A 249 14.53 -1.53 7.07
N TYR A 250 15.81 -1.89 7.03
CA TYR A 250 16.58 -1.99 5.80
C TYR A 250 16.20 -3.25 5.01
N SER A 251 16.30 -3.20 3.68
CA SER A 251 16.05 -4.35 2.79
C SER A 251 17.07 -5.48 2.94
N THR A 252 18.35 -5.13 3.12
CA THR A 252 19.45 -6.09 3.23
C THR A 252 19.92 -6.22 4.68
N SER A 253 20.40 -7.40 5.08
CA SER A 253 21.04 -7.63 6.38
C SER A 253 22.52 -7.24 6.36
N VAL A 254 23.17 -7.30 7.53
CA VAL A 254 24.63 -7.13 7.67
C VAL A 254 25.45 -8.21 6.93
N TRP A 255 24.82 -9.32 6.53
CA TRP A 255 25.49 -10.41 5.81
C TRP A 255 25.61 -10.18 4.30
N HIS A 256 24.93 -9.16 3.75
CA HIS A 256 24.99 -8.83 2.32
C HIS A 256 26.30 -8.14 1.90
N GLY A 257 27.28 -8.06 2.80
CA GLY A 257 28.58 -7.44 2.56
C GLY A 257 28.54 -5.92 2.62
N GLU A 258 29.65 -5.28 2.20
CA GLU A 258 29.76 -3.83 2.15
C GLU A 258 28.97 -3.28 0.96
N LEU A 259 27.91 -2.54 1.25
CA LEU A 259 27.09 -1.81 0.28
C LEU A 259 27.34 -0.31 0.42
N PHE A 260 27.23 0.44 -0.69
CA PHE A 260 27.33 1.92 -0.66
C PHE A 260 26.28 2.56 0.26
N GLY A 261 25.13 1.91 0.43
CA GLY A 261 24.08 2.28 1.37
C GLY A 261 23.02 1.19 1.42
N ARG A 262 22.37 1.05 2.58
CA ARG A 262 21.21 0.17 2.75
C ARG A 262 19.94 1.00 2.55
N VAL A 263 19.01 0.51 1.75
CA VAL A 263 17.74 1.19 1.48
C VAL A 263 16.64 0.60 2.36
N LYS A 264 15.73 1.45 2.83
CA LYS A 264 14.50 1.02 3.51
C LYS A 264 13.38 0.97 2.46
N PRO A 265 12.87 -0.22 2.11
CA PRO A 265 11.81 -0.33 1.11
C PRO A 265 10.52 0.23 1.68
N VAL A 266 10.08 1.37 1.17
CA VAL A 266 8.85 2.08 1.60
C VAL A 266 7.74 2.01 0.56
N PHE A 267 8.11 1.92 -0.71
CA PHE A 267 7.14 1.91 -1.79
C PHE A 267 6.67 0.50 -2.10
N ASP A 268 5.38 0.39 -2.35
CA ASP A 268 4.81 -0.76 -3.01
C ASP A 268 5.32 -0.83 -4.44
N GLN A 269 5.65 -2.05 -4.84
CA GLN A 269 6.09 -2.42 -6.17
C GLN A 269 5.11 -3.51 -6.64
N PRO A 270 5.47 -4.51 -7.47
CA PRO A 270 4.61 -5.68 -7.64
C PRO A 270 4.34 -6.45 -6.32
N LEU A 271 5.08 -6.12 -5.26
CA LEU A 271 4.93 -6.64 -3.91
C LEU A 271 4.64 -5.49 -2.92
N PRO A 272 3.94 -5.78 -1.80
CA PRO A 272 3.91 -4.87 -0.66
C PRO A 272 5.32 -4.51 -0.20
N SER A 273 5.51 -3.28 0.27
CA SER A 273 6.80 -2.85 0.80
C SER A 273 7.28 -3.76 1.95
N GLY A 274 8.57 -4.07 1.98
CA GLY A 274 9.13 -4.90 3.05
C GLY A 274 8.92 -4.31 4.45
N ASN A 275 8.89 -2.97 4.57
CA ASN A 275 8.55 -2.33 5.84
C ASN A 275 7.10 -2.54 6.25
N ALA A 276 6.14 -2.48 5.32
CA ALA A 276 4.75 -2.76 5.64
C ALA A 276 4.54 -4.20 6.12
N LEU A 277 5.15 -5.16 5.43
CA LEU A 277 5.10 -6.57 5.86
C LEU A 277 5.73 -6.75 7.24
N ALA A 278 6.88 -6.12 7.51
CA ALA A 278 7.53 -6.19 8.81
C ALA A 278 6.67 -5.57 9.93
N ILE A 279 6.00 -4.44 9.66
CA ILE A 279 5.08 -3.81 10.61
C ILE A 279 3.86 -4.72 10.85
N GLU A 280 3.29 -5.32 9.80
CA GLU A 280 2.19 -6.31 9.92
C GLU A 280 2.62 -7.51 10.78
N CYS A 281 3.87 -8.00 10.62
CA CYS A 281 4.42 -9.07 11.49
C CYS A 281 4.45 -8.65 12.96
N LEU A 282 4.97 -7.46 13.23
CA LEU A 282 5.09 -6.94 14.60
C LEU A 282 3.71 -6.81 15.25
N LEU A 283 2.73 -6.26 14.52
CA LEU A 283 1.35 -6.16 14.99
C LEU A 283 0.75 -7.54 15.27
N ALA A 284 0.89 -8.49 14.33
CA ALA A 284 0.38 -9.86 14.49
C ALA A 284 0.99 -10.61 15.68
N LEU A 285 2.22 -10.24 16.07
CA LEU A 285 2.93 -10.80 17.22
C LEU A 285 2.77 -9.99 18.52
N GLY A 286 2.05 -8.87 18.47
CA GLY A 286 1.76 -8.00 19.63
C GLY A 286 2.86 -7.00 20.00
N ASP A 287 3.85 -6.76 19.12
CA ASP A 287 4.88 -5.73 19.33
C ASP A 287 4.43 -4.38 18.75
N GLU A 288 3.40 -3.81 19.37
CA GLU A 288 2.79 -2.55 18.93
C GLU A 288 3.76 -1.37 19.02
N GLU A 289 4.65 -1.36 20.02
CA GLU A 289 5.56 -0.26 20.23
C GLU A 289 6.61 -0.17 19.11
N LEU A 290 7.20 -1.31 18.73
CA LEU A 290 8.14 -1.34 17.62
C LEU A 290 7.42 -1.10 16.28
N ALA A 291 6.20 -1.60 16.11
CA ALA A 291 5.37 -1.33 14.94
C ALA A 291 5.09 0.18 14.79
N ARG A 292 4.63 0.83 15.87
CA ARG A 292 4.36 2.27 15.93
C ARG A 292 5.60 3.10 15.64
N ARG A 293 6.74 2.77 16.26
CA ARG A 293 8.02 3.46 16.02
C ARG A 293 8.49 3.31 14.57
N SER A 294 8.32 2.12 13.99
CA SER A 294 8.66 1.85 12.60
C SER A 294 7.79 2.67 11.65
N LEU A 295 6.47 2.65 11.85
CA LEU A 295 5.54 3.42 11.03
C LEU A 295 5.80 4.93 11.15
N ALA A 296 6.04 5.44 12.36
CA ALA A 296 6.36 6.84 12.61
C ALA A 296 7.58 7.31 11.82
N SER A 297 8.62 6.47 11.69
CA SER A 297 9.81 6.79 10.89
C SER A 297 9.55 6.90 9.39
N LEU A 298 8.41 6.40 8.91
CA LEU A 298 8.04 6.34 7.51
C LEU A 298 6.85 7.25 7.16
N LEU A 299 6.26 7.95 8.13
CA LEU A 299 5.07 8.80 7.93
C LEU A 299 5.27 9.84 6.82
N GLY A 300 6.44 10.47 6.75
CA GLY A 300 6.73 11.46 5.70
C GLY A 300 6.62 10.89 4.28
N TRP A 301 6.89 9.60 4.07
CA TRP A 301 6.69 8.95 2.78
C TRP A 301 5.21 8.65 2.51
N ILE A 302 4.48 8.23 3.53
CA ILE A 302 3.04 7.97 3.45
C ILE A 302 2.28 9.25 3.10
N GLU A 303 2.66 10.39 3.70
CA GLU A 303 2.07 11.69 3.42
C GLU A 303 2.38 12.19 2.00
N GLN A 304 3.62 11.98 1.53
CA GLN A 304 4.05 12.48 0.22
C GLN A 304 3.55 11.64 -0.95
N ALA A 305 3.39 10.33 -0.77
CA ALA A 305 3.05 9.41 -1.84
C ALA A 305 2.13 8.27 -1.39
N PRO A 306 0.91 8.57 -0.88
CA PRO A 306 0.03 7.57 -0.27
C PRO A 306 -0.37 6.44 -1.25
N GLN A 307 -0.53 6.72 -2.54
CA GLN A 307 -0.83 5.71 -3.57
C GLN A 307 0.36 4.81 -3.91
N ALA A 308 1.57 5.16 -3.47
CA ALA A 308 2.76 4.32 -3.62
C ALA A 308 3.12 3.60 -2.32
N THR A 309 2.37 3.81 -1.24
CA THR A 309 2.63 3.26 0.10
C THR A 309 1.35 2.72 0.73
N GLU A 310 0.50 2.10 -0.08
CA GLU A 310 -0.83 1.64 0.28
C GLU A 310 -0.76 0.54 1.36
N SER A 311 0.24 -0.33 1.28
CA SER A 311 0.51 -1.35 2.29
C SER A 311 0.89 -0.75 3.64
N LEU A 312 1.71 0.31 3.67
CA LEU A 312 2.07 1.01 4.91
C LEU A 312 0.85 1.72 5.51
N LEU A 313 -0.02 2.28 4.67
CA LEU A 313 -1.29 2.87 5.12
C LEU A 313 -2.19 1.80 5.75
N ALA A 314 -2.28 0.61 5.12
CA ALA A 314 -3.01 -0.52 5.66
C ALA A 314 -2.45 -0.98 7.01
N SER A 315 -1.12 -1.04 7.17
CA SER A 315 -0.47 -1.32 8.46
C SER A 315 -0.83 -0.27 9.52
N GLY A 316 -0.92 1.01 9.13
CA GLY A 316 -1.36 2.09 10.02
C GLY A 316 -2.81 1.94 10.47
N LEU A 317 -3.71 1.53 9.58
CA LEU A 317 -5.10 1.18 9.95
C LEU A 317 -5.15 -0.02 10.90
N GLY A 318 -4.30 -1.03 10.68
CA GLY A 318 -4.15 -2.18 11.56
C GLY A 318 -3.73 -1.78 12.97
N LEU A 319 -2.73 -0.89 13.09
CA LEU A 319 -2.28 -0.36 14.38
C LEU A 319 -3.42 0.37 15.13
N LEU A 320 -4.21 1.20 14.42
CA LEU A 320 -5.36 1.90 15.02
C LEU A 320 -6.48 0.94 15.44
N ALA A 321 -6.65 -0.18 14.73
CA ALA A 321 -7.62 -1.21 15.10
C ALA A 321 -7.17 -1.99 16.34
N HIS A 322 -5.88 -2.34 16.44
CA HIS A 322 -5.31 -2.98 17.63
C HIS A 322 -5.38 -2.09 18.86
N SER A 323 -5.03 -0.81 18.74
CA SER A 323 -5.11 0.11 19.87
C SER A 323 -6.54 0.25 20.39
N ARG A 324 -7.55 0.20 19.50
CA ARG A 324 -8.98 0.24 19.88
C ARG A 324 -9.50 -1.03 20.56
N LEU A 325 -8.94 -2.21 20.24
CA LEU A 325 -9.32 -3.47 20.88
C LEU A 325 -8.84 -3.55 22.34
N ILE A 326 -7.79 -2.80 22.70
CA ILE A 326 -7.33 -2.66 24.10
C ILE A 326 -8.11 -1.54 24.82
N ASP A 327 -8.52 -0.49 24.09
CA ASP A 327 -9.26 0.67 24.60
C ASP A 327 -10.77 0.47 24.82
N GLU A 328 -11.35 -0.72 24.60
CA GLU A 328 -12.76 -0.97 25.01
C GLU A 328 -12.97 -0.89 26.54
N THR A 329 -11.89 -0.71 27.33
CA THR A 329 -11.94 -0.37 28.76
C THR A 329 -11.55 1.07 29.09
N ALA A 330 -11.13 1.86 28.11
CA ALA A 330 -10.73 3.24 28.31
C ALA A 330 -11.68 4.17 27.55
N GLU A 331 -12.39 5.00 28.30
CA GLU A 331 -13.09 6.14 27.72
C GLU A 331 -12.09 6.97 26.89
N ALA A 332 -12.43 7.17 25.63
CA ALA A 332 -11.66 8.02 24.72
C ALA A 332 -11.28 9.33 25.44
N PRO A 333 -10.00 9.75 25.44
CA PRO A 333 -9.65 11.04 25.97
C PRO A 333 -10.34 12.10 25.12
N THR A 334 -11.42 12.68 25.65
CA THR A 334 -12.15 13.82 25.09
C THR A 334 -11.39 15.13 25.32
N THR A 335 -10.07 15.09 25.24
CA THR A 335 -9.26 16.30 25.19
C THR A 335 -8.90 16.55 23.74
N PRO A 336 -9.55 17.49 23.03
CA PRO A 336 -9.06 17.89 21.73
C PRO A 336 -7.62 18.38 21.90
N LEU A 337 -6.69 17.80 21.13
CA LEU A 337 -5.36 18.39 20.93
C LEU A 337 -5.60 19.82 20.46
N ALA A 338 -5.22 20.78 21.30
CA ALA A 338 -5.67 22.15 21.23
C ALA A 338 -5.15 22.85 19.96
N SER A 339 -5.96 22.84 18.90
CA SER A 339 -5.85 23.80 17.80
C SER A 339 -6.15 25.24 18.24
N SER A 340 -6.58 25.45 19.49
CA SER A 340 -6.99 26.73 20.08
C SER A 340 -5.90 27.50 20.83
N ALA A 341 -4.64 27.08 20.75
CA ALA A 341 -3.58 27.61 21.60
C ALA A 341 -2.90 28.89 21.06
N VAL A 342 -2.86 29.10 19.74
CA VAL A 342 -2.37 30.36 19.13
C VAL A 342 -3.54 31.33 19.01
N GLN A 343 -3.43 32.50 19.64
CA GLN A 343 -4.47 33.53 19.56
C GLN A 343 -4.07 34.59 18.55
N VAL A 344 -4.93 34.83 17.56
CA VAL A 344 -4.75 35.88 16.54
C VAL A 344 -5.86 36.92 16.69
N ARG A 345 -5.50 38.20 16.74
CA ARG A 345 -6.46 39.31 16.83
C ARG A 345 -5.96 40.56 16.12
N LEU A 346 -6.87 41.48 15.81
CA LEU A 346 -6.51 42.83 15.38
C LEU A 346 -6.25 43.69 16.62
N ALA A 347 -5.19 44.50 16.59
CA ALA A 347 -4.94 45.51 17.64
C ALA A 347 -6.09 46.52 17.73
N SER A 348 -6.74 46.82 16.60
CA SER A 348 -7.98 47.60 16.52
C SER A 348 -8.85 47.11 15.37
N GLY A 349 -10.15 46.94 15.63
CA GLY A 349 -11.16 46.68 14.59
C GLY A 349 -11.61 47.94 13.85
N GLU A 350 -11.24 49.13 14.32
CA GLU A 350 -11.49 50.42 13.65
C GLU A 350 -10.15 51.08 13.30
N LEU A 351 -9.91 51.34 12.01
CA LEU A 351 -8.73 52.04 11.53
C LEU A 351 -9.12 53.42 10.99
N ARG A 352 -8.26 54.42 11.18
CA ARG A 352 -8.50 55.78 10.66
C ARG A 352 -7.50 56.14 9.58
N VAL A 353 -8.00 56.74 8.51
CA VAL A 353 -7.17 57.21 7.39
C VAL A 353 -6.33 58.39 7.87
N GLY A 354 -5.01 58.28 7.72
CA GLY A 354 -4.07 59.38 7.98
C GLY A 354 -3.99 60.38 6.85
N ASP A 355 -3.25 61.47 7.05
CA ASP A 355 -3.06 62.55 6.07
C ASP A 355 -2.44 62.08 4.74
N ASP A 356 -1.80 60.90 4.73
CA ASP A 356 -1.18 60.26 3.56
C ASP A 356 -2.13 59.32 2.80
N GLY A 357 -3.41 59.27 3.20
CA GLY A 357 -4.44 58.43 2.57
C GLY A 357 -4.40 56.96 3.00
N TRP A 358 -3.54 56.59 3.95
CA TRP A 358 -3.42 55.23 4.47
C TRP A 358 -3.95 55.11 5.89
N ALA A 359 -4.73 54.06 6.14
CA ALA A 359 -5.08 53.62 7.48
C ALA A 359 -4.11 52.50 7.90
N ARG A 360 -3.60 52.54 9.13
CA ARG A 360 -2.59 51.61 9.63
C ARG A 360 -3.17 50.77 10.76
N GLY A 361 -2.94 49.46 10.70
CA GLY A 361 -3.35 48.49 11.71
C GLY A 361 -2.21 47.54 12.06
N SER A 362 -2.44 46.66 13.02
CA SER A 362 -1.51 45.59 13.39
C SER A 362 -2.29 44.33 13.75
N ILE A 363 -1.79 43.18 13.31
CA ILE A 363 -2.26 41.86 13.74
C ILE A 363 -1.39 41.44 14.92
N GLU A 364 -2.01 41.11 16.04
CA GLU A 364 -1.32 40.57 17.21
C GLU A 364 -1.52 39.06 17.26
N ILE A 365 -0.42 38.33 17.43
CA ILE A 365 -0.40 36.88 17.55
C ILE A 365 0.30 36.50 18.85
N ASP A 366 -0.42 35.80 19.73
CA ASP A 366 0.15 35.25 20.96
C ASP A 366 0.47 33.76 20.73
N VAL A 367 1.76 33.44 20.63
CA VAL A 367 2.28 32.09 20.45
C VAL A 367 2.67 31.49 21.81
N PRO A 368 2.15 30.31 22.19
CA PRO A 368 2.52 29.65 23.43
C PRO A 368 4.02 29.34 23.56
N GLU A 369 4.54 29.35 24.79
CA GLU A 369 5.97 29.25 25.09
C GLU A 369 6.68 28.02 24.51
N ALA A 370 5.97 26.90 24.34
CA ALA A 370 6.50 25.66 23.77
C ALA A 370 6.42 25.57 22.23
N MET A 371 6.02 26.65 21.55
CA MET A 371 5.78 26.67 20.11
C MET A 371 6.39 27.90 19.43
N HIS A 372 6.57 27.80 18.11
CA HIS A 372 6.89 28.89 17.21
C HIS A 372 6.02 28.80 15.95
N LEU A 373 5.91 29.91 15.23
CA LEU A 373 5.34 29.95 13.88
C LEU A 373 6.47 30.02 12.87
N ASN A 374 6.27 29.45 11.69
CA ASN A 374 7.17 29.73 10.56
C ASN A 374 7.12 31.22 10.21
N GLY A 375 8.28 31.81 9.90
CA GLY A 375 8.38 33.18 9.38
C GLY A 375 7.68 33.34 8.03
N ASN A 376 7.65 34.57 7.50
CA ASN A 376 7.09 34.80 6.16
C ASN A 376 7.99 34.29 5.02
N ARG A 377 9.22 33.87 5.35
CA ARG A 377 10.20 33.27 4.44
C ARG A 377 10.95 32.13 5.15
N PRO A 378 10.29 31.00 5.44
CA PRO A 378 10.91 29.92 6.20
C PRO A 378 12.10 29.31 5.43
N PRO A 379 13.07 28.70 6.15
CA PRO A 379 14.34 28.26 5.56
C PRO A 379 14.19 27.03 4.66
N ALA A 380 13.09 26.26 4.84
CA ALA A 380 12.79 25.09 4.05
C ALA A 380 11.53 25.28 3.19
N ARG A 381 11.63 24.90 1.91
CA ARG A 381 10.57 25.08 0.90
C ARG A 381 9.26 24.31 1.13
N TRP A 382 9.25 23.37 2.07
CA TRP A 382 8.09 22.55 2.42
C TRP A 382 7.35 23.06 3.68
N LEU A 383 7.88 24.09 4.34
CA LEU A 383 7.21 24.75 5.45
C LEU A 383 6.21 25.77 4.91
N THR A 384 5.03 25.85 5.51
CA THR A 384 4.04 26.86 5.14
C THR A 384 4.46 28.21 5.74
N PRO A 385 4.71 29.24 4.92
CA PRO A 385 5.08 30.56 5.41
C PRO A 385 3.90 31.21 6.13
N THR A 386 4.18 32.06 7.14
CA THR A 386 3.14 32.96 7.65
C THR A 386 2.83 34.01 6.59
N SER A 387 1.59 34.04 6.11
CA SER A 387 1.12 34.97 5.08
C SER A 387 -0.16 35.68 5.50
N VAL A 388 -0.31 36.91 5.06
CA VAL A 388 -1.46 37.77 5.33
C VAL A 388 -2.02 38.26 4.00
N GLU A 389 -3.30 38.02 3.80
CA GLU A 389 -4.08 38.53 2.69
C GLU A 389 -5.12 39.53 3.19
N ILE A 390 -5.32 40.62 2.45
CA ILE A 390 -6.27 41.68 2.82
C ILE A 390 -7.23 41.88 1.65
N SER A 391 -8.53 41.84 1.93
CA SER A 391 -9.60 41.94 0.93
C SER A 391 -10.72 42.88 1.44
N PRO A 392 -11.46 43.58 0.55
CA PRO A 392 -11.23 43.76 -0.88
C PRO A 392 -10.25 44.91 -1.19
N MET A 393 -9.65 45.50 -0.15
CA MET A 393 -8.80 46.68 -0.26
C MET A 393 -7.37 46.36 -0.69
N VAL A 394 -6.69 47.34 -1.30
CA VAL A 394 -5.24 47.27 -1.48
C VAL A 394 -4.57 47.41 -0.12
N GLY A 395 -3.95 46.32 0.34
CA GLY A 395 -3.20 46.23 1.58
C GLY A 395 -1.70 46.04 1.35
N GLU A 396 -0.88 46.65 2.20
CA GLU A 396 0.55 46.33 2.33
C GLU A 396 0.83 45.79 3.73
N VAL A 397 1.61 44.72 3.81
CA VAL A 397 1.93 44.03 5.06
C VAL A 397 3.43 44.12 5.31
N ASP A 398 3.81 44.58 6.50
CA ASP A 398 5.20 44.64 6.96
C ASP A 398 5.44 43.49 7.93
N TYR A 399 6.15 42.46 7.48
CA TYR A 399 6.39 41.26 8.29
C TYR A 399 7.59 41.47 9.21
N PRO A 400 7.53 41.01 10.48
CA PRO A 400 8.69 40.97 11.35
C PRO A 400 9.86 40.22 10.70
N PRO A 401 11.11 40.66 10.93
CA PRO A 401 12.27 39.93 10.45
C PRO A 401 12.44 38.63 11.23
N GLY A 402 12.62 37.51 10.53
CA GLY A 402 12.90 36.23 11.16
C GLY A 402 12.39 35.05 10.36
N ASP A 403 13.08 33.93 10.52
CA ASP A 403 12.70 32.65 9.92
C ASP A 403 11.63 31.91 10.75
N GLU A 404 11.47 32.30 12.01
CA GLU A 404 10.52 31.77 12.99
C GLU A 404 10.03 32.90 13.91
N TYR A 405 8.78 32.81 14.39
CA TYR A 405 8.18 33.75 15.33
C TYR A 405 7.71 33.05 16.62
N SER A 406 8.09 33.58 17.79
CA SER A 406 7.72 33.01 19.10
C SER A 406 7.27 34.10 20.06
N GLY A 407 6.47 33.71 21.06
CA GLY A 407 5.88 34.66 22.02
C GLY A 407 4.86 35.58 21.37
N ARG A 408 4.85 36.86 21.76
CA ARG A 408 3.94 37.86 21.17
C ARG A 408 4.56 38.47 19.92
N VAL A 409 3.84 38.36 18.81
CA VAL A 409 4.25 38.80 17.48
C VAL A 409 3.28 39.85 16.99
N GLU A 410 3.78 40.94 16.43
CA GLU A 410 2.96 41.99 15.82
C GLU A 410 3.30 42.08 14.33
N ILE A 411 2.29 41.98 13.47
CA ILE A 411 2.43 42.13 12.01
C ILE A 411 1.71 43.42 11.60
N PRO A 412 2.44 44.54 11.43
CA PRO A 412 1.87 45.78 10.93
C PRO A 412 1.35 45.63 9.49
N PHE A 413 0.25 46.31 9.21
CA PHE A 413 -0.27 46.45 7.86
C PHE A 413 -0.87 47.84 7.63
N ARG A 414 -1.02 48.22 6.37
CA ARG A 414 -1.74 49.43 5.98
C ARG A 414 -2.70 49.13 4.84
N VAL A 415 -3.86 49.77 4.87
CA VAL A 415 -4.90 49.66 3.86
C VAL A 415 -5.25 51.04 3.32
N ARG A 416 -5.57 51.11 2.02
CA ARG A 416 -5.96 52.35 1.36
C ARG A 416 -7.45 52.35 1.09
N LEU A 417 -8.12 53.41 1.53
CA LEU A 417 -9.53 53.66 1.26
C LEU A 417 -9.66 54.50 -0.03
N ASP A 418 -10.59 54.13 -0.91
CA ASP A 418 -10.83 54.86 -2.16
C ASP A 418 -11.40 56.27 -1.93
N ASP A 419 -11.08 57.19 -2.84
CA ASP A 419 -11.50 58.58 -2.74
C ASP A 419 -13.03 58.73 -2.84
N GLY A 420 -13.61 59.35 -1.81
CA GLY A 420 -15.05 59.63 -1.72
C GLY A 420 -15.83 58.64 -0.87
N VAL A 421 -15.18 57.58 -0.37
CA VAL A 421 -15.75 56.64 0.59
C VAL A 421 -15.51 57.15 2.01
N VAL A 422 -16.57 57.16 2.85
CA VAL A 422 -16.50 57.64 4.25
C VAL A 422 -16.08 56.53 5.21
N GLY A 423 -16.35 55.27 4.84
CA GLY A 423 -15.80 54.09 5.50
C GLY A 423 -16.12 52.82 4.72
N ALA A 424 -15.31 51.78 4.94
CA ALA A 424 -15.49 50.48 4.31
C ALA A 424 -14.96 49.34 5.20
N GLU A 425 -15.58 48.19 5.07
CA GLU A 425 -15.16 46.95 5.72
C GLU A 425 -13.95 46.34 5.01
N PHE A 426 -13.09 45.69 5.78
CA PHE A 426 -11.99 44.89 5.28
C PHE A 426 -11.88 43.58 6.07
N GLU A 427 -11.38 42.56 5.38
CA GLU A 427 -11.05 41.26 5.94
C GLU A 427 -9.54 41.07 5.86
N VAL A 428 -8.95 40.56 6.94
CA VAL A 428 -7.55 40.15 7.03
C VAL A 428 -7.53 38.66 7.28
N THR A 429 -7.05 37.90 6.31
CA THR A 429 -6.88 36.46 6.42
C THR A 429 -5.40 36.17 6.65
N ILE A 430 -5.09 35.57 7.79
CA ILE A 430 -3.75 35.09 8.11
C ILE A 430 -3.69 33.58 8.00
N THR A 431 -2.73 33.08 7.23
CA THR A 431 -2.34 31.68 7.17
C THR A 431 -1.04 31.52 7.93
N TYR A 432 -0.95 30.55 8.84
CA TYR A 432 0.27 30.25 9.60
C TYR A 432 0.38 28.76 9.88
N GLN A 433 1.60 28.32 10.21
CA GLN A 433 1.85 26.95 10.65
C GLN A 433 2.63 27.00 11.97
N ALA A 434 2.04 26.44 13.02
CA ALA A 434 2.66 26.34 14.34
C ALA A 434 3.49 25.06 14.44
N CYS A 435 4.67 25.17 15.04
CA CYS A 435 5.62 24.08 15.19
C CYS A 435 6.14 24.03 16.63
N THR A 436 6.38 22.83 17.13
CA THR A 436 7.19 22.57 18.33
C THR A 436 8.66 22.41 17.93
N GLN A 437 9.52 22.05 18.88
CA GLN A 437 10.93 21.74 18.55
C GLN A 437 11.11 20.49 17.67
N SER A 438 10.11 19.61 17.58
CA SER A 438 10.23 18.31 16.91
C SER A 438 9.28 18.11 15.73
N GLU A 439 8.19 18.88 15.64
CA GLU A 439 7.14 18.69 14.63
C GLU A 439 6.37 19.97 14.33
N CYS A 440 5.84 20.06 13.10
CA CYS A 440 4.94 21.14 12.69
C CYS A 440 3.50 20.63 12.59
N LEU A 441 2.56 21.41 13.11
CA LEU A 441 1.12 21.14 13.00
C LEU A 441 0.61 21.45 11.59
N ALA A 442 -0.63 21.06 11.30
CA ALA A 442 -1.29 21.46 10.07
C ALA A 442 -1.41 23.01 9.99
N PRO A 443 -1.26 23.60 8.79
CA PRO A 443 -1.50 25.03 8.59
C PRO A 443 -2.90 25.43 9.04
N GLN A 444 -3.00 26.58 9.67
CA GLN A 444 -4.26 27.18 10.09
C GLN A 444 -4.49 28.49 9.35
N GLU A 445 -5.77 28.82 9.17
CA GLU A 445 -6.23 30.06 8.58
C GLU A 445 -7.19 30.76 9.53
N VAL A 446 -6.97 32.04 9.80
CA VAL A 446 -7.83 32.87 10.66
C VAL A 446 -8.19 34.14 9.91
N THR A 447 -9.48 34.42 9.80
CA THR A 447 -10.00 35.64 9.18
C THR A 447 -10.53 36.59 10.24
N LEU A 448 -10.06 37.84 10.19
CA LEU A 448 -10.42 38.92 11.11
C LEU A 448 -11.03 40.08 10.33
N ASN A 449 -12.08 40.67 10.89
CA ASN A 449 -12.84 41.74 10.22
C ASN A 449 -12.57 43.08 10.91
N GLY A 450 -12.52 44.15 10.11
CA GLY A 450 -12.41 45.51 10.61
C GLY A 450 -13.07 46.52 9.68
N VAL A 451 -13.12 47.77 10.14
CA VAL A 451 -13.67 48.91 9.40
C VAL A 451 -12.61 50.00 9.31
N VAL A 452 -12.43 50.56 8.13
CA VAL A 452 -11.62 51.78 7.91
C VAL A 452 -12.58 52.96 7.82
N LEU A 453 -12.31 54.02 8.57
CA LEU A 453 -13.07 55.27 8.58
C LEU A 453 -12.16 56.44 8.16
N ARG A 454 -12.74 57.40 7.42
CA ARG A 454 -12.04 58.61 6.98
C ARG A 454 -12.11 59.73 8.01
#